data_AF-G3IAQ6-F1
#
_entry.id   AF-G3IAQ6-F1
#
_cell.length_a   1.000
_cell.length_b   1.000
_cell.length_c   1.000
_cell.angle_alpha   90.00
_cell.angle_beta   90.00
_cell.angle_gamma   90.00
#
_symmetry.space_group_name_H-M   'P 1'
#
loop_
_entity.id
_entity.type
_entity.pdbx_description
1 polymer ?
#
loop_
_entity_poly.entity_id
_entity_poly.type
_entity_poly.pdbx_seq_one_letter_code
_entity_poly.pdbx_strand_id
1 'polypeptide(L)'
;MTLLAVALSFLFCSKSKFEEILSLFMCYKNFSDILAEKAGKGKTKMTAKTNDSLLSMKFVSDLLTALFRDSIQSHEEALSVLRSSSEFMQYAVNVALQKTQQLIRTGHVSGPDGQNPDKVFQNLCDITRVLLWRYTSIPTSVEESGKKEKGKSISLLCLEGLQKTFNAMQQFYQPKMQQFLRALDVTGTEEEGEEAGVSVTQRATFQIRQFQRSLLNLLSSEEEDFNSKEALLLITILSSLSRLIEPTSPQFVQVLSWTSKICKEYSREDTSFCKSLMNLFFSLHVLYKSPVTLLRDLSQDIHGQLGDIDQDVEIEKTDHYAMVNLRTAAPTVCLLVLSQAEKVLEEVDWLITKIKSSVNQETLSDKMAPDASSQAVPPNLLIEKAIVMQLGTLVTFFHELVQTALPSGSCVDTLLKDLSKIYSTLTAFVKYYLQVCQSARGIPNTVEKLVKLSGSHLTPMCYSFISYVQNKGNDNPKCTEKEKAAGASTIMAKVLRETKPIPNLVFAIEQYEKFLIQLSKKSKVNLMQHMKLSTSRDFKIKGSILDMVLREDEDENEEGAAPAHREQDREPATKKRKICLS
;
A
#
# COMPACT_ATOMS: atom_id res chain seq x y z
N MET A 1 5.36 -29.30 -33.87
CA MET A 1 4.84 -27.97 -33.48
C MET A 1 3.62 -27.58 -34.32
N THR A 2 3.78 -27.34 -35.63
CA THR A 2 2.69 -26.96 -36.55
C THR A 2 1.66 -28.08 -36.78
N LEU A 3 2.12 -29.34 -36.93
CA LEU A 3 1.25 -30.52 -37.03
C LEU A 3 0.44 -30.81 -35.77
N LEU A 4 0.98 -30.50 -34.59
CA LEU A 4 0.28 -30.63 -33.30
C LEU A 4 -0.90 -29.66 -33.21
N ALA A 5 -0.65 -28.40 -33.57
CA ALA A 5 -1.65 -27.34 -33.53
C ALA A 5 -2.79 -27.59 -34.53
N VAL A 6 -2.47 -28.10 -35.73
CA VAL A 6 -3.47 -28.44 -36.76
C VAL A 6 -4.25 -29.71 -36.39
N ALA A 7 -3.60 -30.75 -35.85
CA ALA A 7 -4.28 -31.98 -35.42
C ALA A 7 -5.22 -31.76 -34.22
N LEU A 8 -4.79 -30.93 -33.26
CA LEU A 8 -5.60 -30.54 -32.10
C LEU A 8 -6.87 -29.76 -32.49
N SER A 9 -6.81 -28.95 -33.55
CA SER A 9 -7.92 -28.08 -33.99
C SER A 9 -9.14 -28.83 -34.56
N PHE A 10 -9.00 -30.11 -34.89
CA PHE A 10 -9.97 -30.82 -35.75
C PHE A 10 -10.75 -31.96 -35.07
N LEU A 11 -10.54 -32.28 -33.79
CA LEU A 11 -10.94 -33.60 -33.26
C LEU A 11 -11.53 -33.57 -31.84
N PHE A 12 -12.86 -33.61 -31.77
CA PHE A 12 -13.63 -34.13 -30.63
C PHE A 12 -14.45 -35.31 -31.13
N CYS A 13 -14.03 -36.57 -30.90
CA CYS A 13 -14.96 -37.73 -30.93
C CYS A 13 -14.40 -39.13 -30.60
N SER A 14 -13.08 -39.38 -30.42
CA SER A 14 -12.64 -40.74 -30.05
C SER A 14 -11.46 -40.81 -29.08
N LYS A 15 -11.51 -41.78 -28.14
CA LYS A 15 -10.51 -42.02 -27.09
C LYS A 15 -9.10 -42.24 -27.64
N SER A 16 -8.97 -43.04 -28.71
CA SER A 16 -7.68 -43.31 -29.38
C SER A 16 -7.02 -42.03 -29.90
N LYS A 17 -7.79 -41.03 -30.35
CA LYS A 17 -7.24 -39.75 -30.81
C LYS A 17 -6.75 -38.87 -29.65
N PHE A 18 -7.37 -38.98 -28.47
CA PHE A 18 -6.89 -38.28 -27.27
C PHE A 18 -5.58 -38.88 -26.73
N GLU A 19 -5.38 -40.20 -26.87
CA GLU A 19 -4.10 -40.85 -26.59
C GLU A 19 -3.00 -40.39 -27.56
N GLU A 20 -3.32 -40.25 -28.85
CA GLU A 20 -2.41 -39.66 -29.84
C GLU A 20 -2.07 -38.20 -29.49
N ILE A 21 -3.06 -37.39 -29.12
CA ILE A 21 -2.84 -36.00 -28.65
C ILE A 21 -1.89 -35.96 -27.45
N LEU A 22 -2.10 -36.84 -26.47
CA LEU A 22 -1.23 -36.92 -25.30
C LEU A 22 0.18 -37.35 -25.70
N SER A 23 0.34 -38.34 -26.58
CA SER A 23 1.66 -38.78 -27.08
C SER A 23 2.41 -37.66 -27.81
N LEU A 24 1.69 -36.85 -28.59
CA LEU A 24 2.19 -35.68 -29.28
C LEU A 24 2.63 -34.60 -28.29
N PHE A 25 1.86 -34.36 -27.23
CA PHE A 25 2.24 -33.47 -26.14
C PHE A 25 3.51 -33.95 -25.43
N MET A 26 3.63 -35.25 -25.12
CA MET A 26 4.85 -35.78 -24.48
C MET A 26 6.08 -35.60 -25.37
N CYS A 27 5.93 -35.79 -26.69
CA CYS A 27 6.98 -35.48 -27.66
C CYS A 27 7.37 -34.00 -27.62
N TYR A 28 6.39 -33.10 -27.66
CA TYR A 28 6.60 -31.65 -27.51
C TYR A 28 7.36 -31.31 -26.23
N LYS A 29 6.91 -31.87 -25.09
CA LYS A 29 7.47 -31.61 -23.78
C LYS A 29 8.92 -32.08 -23.70
N ASN A 30 9.22 -33.29 -24.15
CA ASN A 30 10.58 -33.82 -24.19
C ASN A 30 11.53 -32.87 -24.94
N PHE A 31 11.12 -32.36 -26.12
CA PHE A 31 11.92 -31.37 -26.84
C PHE A 31 12.05 -30.04 -26.10
N SER A 32 10.97 -29.56 -25.48
CA SER A 32 10.98 -28.32 -24.69
C SER A 32 11.93 -28.42 -23.49
N ASP A 33 11.92 -29.55 -22.78
CA ASP A 33 12.76 -29.79 -21.62
C ASP A 33 14.24 -29.90 -22.02
N ILE A 34 14.54 -30.61 -23.11
CA ILE A 34 15.91 -30.67 -23.68
C ILE A 34 16.40 -29.26 -24.05
N LEU A 35 15.56 -28.42 -24.67
CA LEU A 35 15.93 -27.05 -25.02
C LEU A 35 16.17 -26.19 -23.77
N ALA A 36 15.34 -26.32 -22.74
CA ALA A 36 15.50 -25.61 -21.49
C ALA A 36 16.81 -25.99 -20.76
N GLU A 37 17.15 -27.28 -20.72
CA GLU A 37 18.39 -27.78 -20.13
C GLU A 37 19.64 -27.32 -20.89
N LYS A 38 19.58 -27.25 -22.23
CA LYS A 38 20.69 -26.80 -23.07
C LYS A 38 20.90 -25.28 -23.02
N ALA A 39 19.83 -24.49 -22.87
CA ALA A 39 19.90 -23.04 -22.73
C ALA A 39 20.51 -22.59 -21.38
N GLY A 40 20.46 -23.42 -20.33
CA GLY A 40 20.95 -23.10 -18.99
C GLY A 40 22.47 -23.05 -18.81
N LYS A 41 23.29 -23.40 -19.81
CA LYS A 41 24.76 -23.50 -19.68
C LYS A 41 25.56 -22.36 -20.33
N GLY A 42 24.93 -21.39 -20.97
CA GLY A 42 25.60 -20.25 -21.61
C GLY A 42 25.38 -18.92 -20.88
N LYS A 43 26.45 -18.23 -20.49
CA LYS A 43 26.47 -16.86 -19.93
C LYS A 43 26.02 -15.81 -20.97
N THR A 44 24.77 -15.86 -21.42
CA THR A 44 24.08 -14.69 -21.97
C THR A 44 22.58 -14.91 -21.76
N LYS A 45 21.98 -14.19 -20.81
CA LYS A 45 20.53 -13.94 -20.79
C LYS A 45 20.19 -13.12 -22.04
N MET A 46 20.21 -13.73 -23.23
CA MET A 46 19.30 -13.28 -24.27
C MET A 46 17.92 -13.54 -23.69
N THR A 47 17.16 -12.46 -23.56
CA THR A 47 15.73 -12.46 -23.25
C THR A 47 15.10 -13.72 -23.83
N ALA A 48 14.72 -14.66 -22.97
CA ALA A 48 13.97 -15.83 -23.38
C ALA A 48 12.71 -15.30 -24.06
N LYS A 49 12.73 -15.21 -25.39
CA LYS A 49 11.53 -15.08 -26.20
C LYS A 49 10.75 -16.32 -25.81
N THR A 50 9.73 -16.14 -24.97
CA THR A 50 8.69 -17.14 -24.76
C THR A 50 8.26 -17.54 -26.16
N ASN A 51 8.61 -18.75 -26.61
CA ASN A 51 8.27 -19.20 -27.95
C ASN A 51 6.75 -19.10 -28.07
N ASP A 52 6.27 -18.18 -28.91
CA ASP A 52 4.84 -17.91 -29.03
C ASP A 52 4.12 -19.21 -29.43
N SER A 53 3.16 -19.62 -28.61
CA SER A 53 2.37 -20.81 -28.90
C SER A 53 1.67 -20.66 -30.25
N LEU A 54 1.71 -21.71 -31.06
CA LEU A 54 1.04 -21.75 -32.37
C LEU A 54 -0.46 -22.02 -32.27
N LEU A 55 -0.95 -22.41 -31.08
CA LEU A 55 -2.36 -22.68 -30.86
C LEU A 55 -3.19 -21.40 -31.04
N SER A 56 -4.28 -21.46 -31.79
CA SER A 56 -5.19 -20.32 -31.96
C SER A 56 -5.89 -20.02 -30.64
N MET A 57 -6.23 -18.74 -30.40
CA MET A 57 -6.93 -18.36 -29.16
C MET A 57 -8.29 -19.04 -29.03
N LYS A 58 -8.99 -19.22 -30.16
CA LYS A 58 -10.27 -19.93 -30.22
C LYS A 58 -10.11 -21.40 -29.81
N PHE A 59 -9.12 -22.09 -30.34
CA PHE A 59 -8.85 -23.48 -29.97
C PHE A 59 -8.52 -23.61 -28.47
N VAL A 60 -7.71 -22.69 -27.93
CA VAL A 60 -7.37 -22.70 -26.50
C VAL A 60 -8.63 -22.49 -25.64
N SER A 61 -9.54 -21.61 -26.06
CA SER A 61 -10.84 -21.42 -25.39
C SER A 61 -11.68 -22.70 -25.38
N ASP A 62 -11.81 -23.35 -26.54
CA ASP A 62 -12.61 -24.57 -26.69
C ASP A 62 -11.98 -25.75 -25.93
N LEU A 63 -10.65 -25.87 -25.97
CA LEU A 63 -9.90 -26.87 -25.21
C LEU A 63 -10.10 -26.71 -23.70
N LEU A 64 -9.94 -25.50 -23.16
CA LEU A 64 -10.16 -25.26 -21.73
C LEU A 64 -11.62 -25.55 -21.34
N THR A 65 -12.57 -25.15 -22.18
CA THR A 65 -14.00 -25.43 -21.96
C THR A 65 -14.25 -26.93 -21.89
N ALA A 66 -13.69 -27.72 -22.81
CA ALA A 66 -13.83 -29.17 -22.80
C ALA A 66 -13.13 -29.81 -21.58
N LEU A 67 -11.93 -29.36 -21.23
CA LEU A 67 -11.18 -29.93 -20.12
C LEU A 67 -11.87 -29.70 -18.77
N PHE A 68 -12.48 -28.53 -18.55
CA PHE A 68 -13.02 -28.15 -17.24
C PHE A 68 -14.55 -28.18 -17.14
N ARG A 69 -15.29 -27.78 -18.18
CA ARG A 69 -16.76 -27.64 -18.11
C ARG A 69 -17.53 -28.78 -18.78
N ASP A 70 -16.96 -29.47 -19.77
CA ASP A 70 -17.66 -30.56 -20.46
C ASP A 70 -17.84 -31.77 -19.54
N SER A 71 -19.07 -32.02 -19.14
CA SER A 71 -19.48 -33.17 -18.30
C SER A 71 -20.42 -34.11 -19.05
N ILE A 72 -20.44 -34.05 -20.39
CA ILE A 72 -21.28 -34.92 -21.20
C ILE A 72 -20.70 -36.34 -21.14
N GLN A 73 -21.54 -37.30 -20.74
CA GLN A 73 -21.16 -38.69 -20.47
C GLN A 73 -20.44 -39.38 -21.64
N SER A 74 -20.80 -39.07 -22.89
CA SER A 74 -20.16 -39.63 -24.08
C SER A 74 -18.74 -39.13 -24.33
N HIS A 75 -18.38 -37.95 -23.81
CA HIS A 75 -17.05 -37.36 -23.96
C HIS A 75 -16.14 -37.64 -22.77
N GLU A 76 -16.71 -37.99 -21.62
CA GLU A 76 -16.00 -38.12 -20.35
C GLU A 76 -14.90 -39.18 -20.39
N GLU A 77 -15.17 -40.37 -20.96
CA GLU A 77 -14.16 -41.42 -21.10
C GLU A 77 -12.97 -40.99 -21.96
N ALA A 78 -13.23 -40.21 -23.00
CA ALA A 78 -12.21 -39.74 -23.92
C ALA A 78 -11.39 -38.57 -23.31
N LEU A 79 -12.06 -37.65 -22.62
CA LEU A 79 -11.45 -36.53 -21.91
C LEU A 79 -10.67 -36.97 -20.66
N SER A 80 -11.05 -38.09 -20.04
CA SER A 80 -10.32 -38.66 -18.89
C SER A 80 -8.84 -38.90 -19.20
N VAL A 81 -8.51 -39.26 -20.44
CA VAL A 81 -7.13 -39.45 -20.91
C VAL A 81 -6.31 -38.17 -20.73
N LEU A 82 -6.86 -37.02 -21.13
CA LEU A 82 -6.19 -35.72 -20.97
C LEU A 82 -6.24 -35.21 -19.53
N ARG A 83 -7.38 -35.37 -18.84
CA ARG A 83 -7.57 -34.92 -17.45
C ARG A 83 -6.68 -35.66 -16.46
N SER A 84 -6.32 -36.91 -16.76
CA SER A 84 -5.41 -37.70 -15.93
C SER A 84 -3.97 -37.20 -15.99
N SER A 85 -3.59 -36.47 -17.06
CA SER A 85 -2.28 -35.83 -17.17
C SER A 85 -2.32 -34.40 -16.64
N SER A 86 -1.89 -34.23 -15.38
CA SER A 86 -1.68 -32.92 -14.74
C SER A 86 -0.80 -31.98 -15.56
N GLU A 87 0.25 -32.50 -16.18
CA GLU A 87 1.21 -31.75 -16.99
C GLU A 87 0.56 -31.18 -18.26
N PHE A 88 -0.31 -31.96 -18.92
CA PHE A 88 -1.08 -31.50 -20.06
C PHE A 88 -2.10 -30.43 -19.65
N MET A 89 -2.80 -30.66 -18.54
CA MET A 89 -3.74 -29.68 -17.98
C MET A 89 -3.05 -28.35 -17.67
N GLN A 90 -1.90 -28.38 -17.00
CA GLN A 90 -1.07 -27.19 -16.74
C GLN A 90 -0.59 -26.53 -18.04
N TYR A 91 -0.19 -27.32 -19.04
CA TYR A 91 0.20 -26.79 -20.35
C TYR A 91 -0.95 -26.02 -21.02
N ALA A 92 -2.16 -26.58 -21.05
CA ALA A 92 -3.33 -25.94 -21.65
C ALA A 92 -3.64 -24.58 -20.99
N VAL A 93 -3.62 -24.54 -19.65
CA VAL A 93 -3.81 -23.28 -18.91
C VAL A 93 -2.66 -22.30 -19.20
N ASN A 94 -1.40 -22.76 -19.17
CA ASN A 94 -0.25 -21.91 -19.47
C ASN A 94 -0.29 -21.28 -20.87
N VAL A 95 -0.78 -21.99 -21.88
CA VAL A 95 -0.96 -21.42 -23.21
C VAL A 95 -1.98 -20.27 -23.18
N ALA A 96 -3.10 -20.42 -22.47
CA ALA A 96 -4.07 -19.33 -22.32
C ALA A 96 -3.48 -18.12 -21.61
N LEU A 97 -2.67 -18.33 -20.57
CA LEU A 97 -1.94 -17.27 -19.88
C LEU A 97 -0.94 -16.58 -20.79
N GLN A 98 -0.19 -17.34 -21.60
CA GLN A 98 0.77 -16.80 -22.56
C GLN A 98 0.06 -15.96 -23.63
N LYS A 99 -1.08 -16.42 -24.16
CA LYS A 99 -1.88 -15.70 -25.16
C LYS A 99 -2.46 -14.41 -24.61
N THR A 100 -2.98 -14.45 -23.38
CA THR A 100 -3.48 -13.24 -22.69
C THR A 100 -2.34 -12.27 -22.38
N GLN A 101 -1.18 -12.78 -21.97
CA GLN A 101 0.00 -11.97 -21.75
C GLN A 101 0.56 -11.36 -23.04
N GLN A 102 0.47 -12.09 -24.16
CA GLN A 102 0.82 -11.61 -25.48
C GLN A 102 -0.09 -10.44 -25.87
N LEU A 103 -1.41 -10.59 -25.72
CA LEU A 103 -2.37 -9.53 -25.95
C LEU A 103 -2.03 -8.25 -25.18
N ILE A 104 -1.64 -8.37 -23.89
CA ILE A 104 -1.24 -7.22 -23.07
C ILE A 104 0.02 -6.52 -23.61
N ARG A 105 0.96 -7.27 -24.20
CA ARG A 105 2.24 -6.73 -24.70
C ARG A 105 2.14 -6.12 -26.09
N THR A 106 1.39 -6.73 -27.00
CA THR A 106 1.40 -6.39 -28.43
C THR A 106 0.06 -5.88 -28.96
N GLY A 107 -1.01 -5.94 -28.17
CA GLY A 107 -2.37 -5.60 -28.59
C GLY A 107 -3.04 -6.62 -29.51
N HIS A 108 -2.34 -7.69 -29.90
CA HIS A 108 -2.82 -8.73 -30.82
C HIS A 108 -2.33 -10.11 -30.38
N VAL A 109 -3.01 -11.17 -30.80
CA VAL A 109 -2.69 -12.56 -30.44
C VAL A 109 -2.22 -13.34 -31.67
N SER A 110 -1.26 -14.27 -31.51
CA SER A 110 -0.86 -15.14 -32.62
C SER A 110 -1.96 -16.13 -33.00
N GLY A 111 -2.17 -16.31 -34.31
CA GLY A 111 -3.11 -17.27 -34.89
C GLY A 111 -4.23 -16.60 -35.69
N PRO A 112 -5.12 -17.41 -36.29
CA PRO A 112 -6.29 -16.89 -37.00
C PRO A 112 -7.15 -16.04 -36.06
N ASP A 113 -7.72 -14.96 -36.60
CA ASP A 113 -8.58 -14.01 -35.87
C ASP A 113 -7.93 -13.24 -34.71
N GLY A 114 -6.63 -13.39 -34.48
CA GLY A 114 -5.94 -12.74 -33.37
C GLY A 114 -5.78 -11.23 -33.50
N GLN A 115 -6.10 -10.67 -34.67
CA GLN A 115 -6.20 -9.22 -34.89
C GLN A 115 -7.63 -8.68 -34.82
N ASN A 116 -8.64 -9.56 -34.78
CA ASN A 116 -10.03 -9.15 -34.73
C ASN A 116 -10.43 -8.88 -33.27
N PRO A 117 -10.73 -7.63 -32.88
CA PRO A 117 -11.01 -7.27 -31.49
C PRO A 117 -12.28 -7.94 -30.94
N ASP A 118 -13.29 -8.18 -31.78
CA ASP A 118 -14.55 -8.79 -31.35
C ASP A 118 -14.36 -10.28 -31.06
N LYS A 119 -13.63 -10.99 -31.92
CA LYS A 119 -13.32 -12.41 -31.72
C LYS A 119 -12.36 -12.62 -30.56
N VAL A 120 -11.36 -11.75 -30.39
CA VAL A 120 -10.46 -11.79 -29.23
C VAL A 120 -11.27 -11.55 -27.95
N PHE A 121 -12.16 -10.56 -27.93
CA PHE A 121 -13.05 -10.29 -26.81
C PHE A 121 -13.94 -11.50 -26.45
N GLN A 122 -14.57 -12.14 -27.43
CA GLN A 122 -15.40 -13.33 -27.20
C GLN A 122 -14.58 -14.47 -26.57
N ASN A 123 -13.40 -14.74 -27.12
CA ASN A 123 -12.51 -15.78 -26.58
C ASN A 123 -12.03 -15.43 -25.15
N LEU A 124 -11.79 -14.16 -24.84
CA LEU A 124 -11.47 -13.74 -23.46
C LEU A 124 -12.62 -13.98 -22.50
N CYS A 125 -13.87 -13.71 -22.91
CA CYS A 125 -15.06 -14.00 -22.09
C CYS A 125 -15.15 -15.50 -21.79
N ASP A 126 -15.04 -16.34 -22.83
CA ASP A 126 -15.13 -17.79 -22.71
C ASP A 126 -14.02 -18.37 -21.82
N ILE A 127 -12.76 -17.98 -22.06
CA ILE A 127 -11.62 -18.39 -21.24
C ILE A 127 -11.82 -17.97 -19.78
N THR A 128 -12.19 -16.72 -19.54
CA THR A 128 -12.37 -16.21 -18.16
C THR A 128 -13.47 -16.96 -17.43
N ARG A 129 -14.61 -17.18 -18.09
CA ARG A 129 -15.75 -17.91 -17.52
C ARG A 129 -15.37 -19.34 -17.12
N VAL A 130 -14.52 -20.00 -17.90
CA VAL A 130 -14.01 -21.35 -17.61
C VAL A 130 -13.02 -21.32 -16.44
N LEU A 131 -12.04 -20.41 -16.48
CA LEU A 131 -11.03 -20.27 -15.41
C LEU A 131 -11.68 -19.90 -14.07
N LEU A 132 -12.69 -19.02 -14.10
CA LEU A 132 -13.45 -18.60 -12.92
C LEU A 132 -14.17 -19.79 -12.30
N TRP A 133 -14.91 -20.55 -13.11
CA TRP A 133 -15.61 -21.74 -12.64
C TRP A 133 -14.63 -22.77 -12.06
N ARG A 134 -13.49 -22.99 -12.71
CA ARG A 134 -12.49 -23.95 -12.23
C ARG A 134 -11.91 -23.54 -10.88
N TYR A 135 -11.68 -22.24 -10.67
CA TYR A 135 -11.14 -21.71 -9.43
C TYR A 135 -12.16 -21.73 -8.28
N THR A 136 -13.44 -21.45 -8.56
CA THR A 136 -14.48 -21.37 -7.51
C THR A 136 -15.17 -22.70 -7.20
N SER A 137 -15.25 -23.62 -8.16
CA SER A 137 -16.05 -24.86 -8.02
C SER A 137 -15.25 -26.05 -7.51
N ILE A 138 -13.92 -26.04 -7.67
CA ILE A 138 -13.07 -27.15 -7.25
C ILE A 138 -12.11 -26.65 -6.17
N PRO A 139 -12.25 -27.11 -4.91
CA PRO A 139 -11.37 -26.70 -3.82
C PRO A 139 -9.91 -27.04 -4.11
N THR A 140 -9.00 -26.13 -3.75
CA THR A 140 -7.55 -26.31 -3.88
C THR A 140 -7.03 -27.54 -3.13
N SER A 141 -7.69 -27.92 -2.02
CA SER A 141 -7.38 -29.13 -1.24
C SER A 141 -7.53 -30.43 -2.02
N VAL A 142 -8.38 -30.47 -3.06
CA VAL A 142 -8.53 -31.63 -3.94
C VAL A 142 -7.30 -31.79 -4.84
N GLU A 143 -6.63 -30.69 -5.21
CA GLU A 143 -5.38 -30.72 -6.00
C GLU A 143 -4.16 -31.12 -5.15
N GLU A 144 -4.11 -30.70 -3.88
CA GLU A 144 -2.98 -30.97 -2.98
C GLU A 144 -2.97 -32.40 -2.39
N SER A 145 -4.08 -33.13 -2.50
CA SER A 145 -4.15 -34.56 -2.18
C SER A 145 -3.45 -35.46 -3.20
N GLY A 146 -3.14 -34.92 -4.39
CA GLY A 146 -2.24 -35.55 -5.36
C GLY A 146 -0.77 -35.37 -4.95
N LYS A 147 0.10 -36.32 -5.34
CA LYS A 147 1.56 -36.20 -5.13
C LYS A 147 2.01 -34.77 -5.47
N LYS A 148 2.78 -34.11 -4.58
CA LYS A 148 3.38 -32.79 -4.80
C LYS A 148 4.24 -32.81 -6.08
N GLU A 149 3.61 -32.61 -7.22
CA GLU A 149 4.26 -32.50 -8.50
C GLU A 149 4.99 -31.16 -8.58
N LYS A 150 6.17 -31.16 -9.19
CA LYS A 150 6.99 -29.95 -9.35
C LYS A 150 6.27 -28.98 -10.29
N GLY A 151 5.56 -27.99 -9.74
CA GLY A 151 4.86 -26.98 -10.55
C GLY A 151 3.95 -26.06 -9.74
N LYS A 152 3.36 -25.07 -10.41
CA LYS A 152 2.23 -24.29 -9.85
C LYS A 152 0.98 -25.15 -9.93
N SER A 153 0.13 -25.11 -8.91
CA SER A 153 -1.19 -25.76 -8.95
C SER A 153 -2.04 -25.19 -10.09
N ILE A 154 -2.98 -25.99 -10.61
CA ILE A 154 -3.84 -25.58 -11.72
C ILE A 154 -4.72 -24.42 -11.26
N SER A 155 -5.22 -24.47 -10.02
CA SER A 155 -6.01 -23.40 -9.41
C SER A 155 -5.25 -22.06 -9.35
N LEU A 156 -3.97 -22.08 -8.97
CA LEU A 156 -3.14 -20.87 -8.97
C LEU A 156 -2.89 -20.33 -10.39
N LEU A 157 -2.70 -21.20 -11.38
CA LEU A 157 -2.58 -20.81 -12.79
C LEU A 157 -3.89 -20.20 -13.30
N CYS A 158 -5.04 -20.78 -12.96
CA CYS A 158 -6.35 -20.22 -13.30
C CYS A 158 -6.52 -18.82 -12.73
N LEU A 159 -6.15 -18.61 -11.46
CA LEU A 159 -6.22 -17.29 -10.82
C LEU A 159 -5.27 -16.27 -11.47
N GLU A 160 -4.04 -16.67 -11.83
CA GLU A 160 -3.12 -15.82 -12.58
C GLU A 160 -3.69 -15.47 -13.97
N GLY A 161 -4.36 -16.43 -14.63
CA GLY A 161 -5.09 -16.20 -15.88
C GLY A 161 -6.21 -15.19 -15.73
N LEU A 162 -7.06 -15.34 -14.70
CA LEU A 162 -8.14 -14.41 -14.39
C LEU A 162 -7.60 -12.99 -14.16
N GLN A 163 -6.55 -12.85 -13.36
CA GLN A 163 -5.91 -11.56 -13.11
C GLN A 163 -5.43 -10.90 -14.40
N LYS A 164 -4.79 -11.66 -15.30
CA LYS A 164 -4.35 -11.15 -16.61
C LYS A 164 -5.51 -10.77 -17.50
N THR A 165 -6.60 -11.54 -17.52
CA THR A 165 -7.76 -11.18 -18.33
C THR A 165 -8.42 -9.90 -17.82
N PHE A 166 -8.60 -9.73 -16.51
CA PHE A 166 -9.12 -8.48 -15.95
C PHE A 166 -8.24 -7.27 -16.33
N ASN A 167 -6.92 -7.43 -16.30
CA ASN A 167 -5.99 -6.38 -16.73
C ASN A 167 -6.13 -6.06 -18.23
N ALA A 168 -6.15 -7.10 -19.09
CA ALA A 168 -6.36 -6.93 -20.53
C ALA A 168 -7.71 -6.24 -20.84
N MET A 169 -8.76 -6.60 -20.10
CA MET A 169 -10.09 -6.00 -20.22
C MET A 169 -10.09 -4.52 -19.84
N GLN A 170 -9.38 -4.13 -18.78
CA GLN A 170 -9.26 -2.73 -18.39
C GLN A 170 -8.44 -1.90 -19.37
N GLN A 171 -7.39 -2.49 -19.95
CA GLN A 171 -6.48 -1.76 -20.85
C GLN A 171 -7.04 -1.60 -22.27
N PHE A 172 -7.70 -2.63 -22.84
CA PHE A 172 -8.09 -2.65 -24.26
C PHE A 172 -9.60 -2.63 -24.49
N TYR A 173 -10.41 -3.11 -23.55
CA TYR A 173 -11.84 -3.35 -23.75
C TYR A 173 -12.70 -2.67 -22.68
N GLN A 174 -12.24 -1.55 -22.12
CA GLN A 174 -12.95 -0.81 -21.06
C GLN A 174 -14.42 -0.53 -21.43
N PRO A 175 -14.78 -0.10 -22.65
CA PRO A 175 -16.18 0.15 -23.02
C PRO A 175 -17.06 -1.12 -23.01
N LYS A 176 -16.47 -2.29 -23.25
CA LYS A 176 -17.16 -3.59 -23.26
C LYS A 176 -17.17 -4.28 -21.90
N MET A 177 -16.71 -3.62 -20.84
CA MET A 177 -16.67 -4.18 -19.48
C MET A 177 -18.05 -4.68 -19.01
N GLN A 178 -19.12 -3.98 -19.39
CA GLN A 178 -20.48 -4.41 -19.04
C GLN A 178 -20.85 -5.76 -19.68
N GLN A 179 -20.53 -5.92 -20.98
CA GLN A 179 -20.77 -7.16 -21.73
C GLN A 179 -19.89 -8.29 -21.20
N PHE A 180 -18.65 -7.99 -20.82
CA PHE A 180 -17.74 -8.96 -20.21
C PHE A 180 -18.27 -9.49 -18.89
N LEU A 181 -18.69 -8.61 -17.97
CA LEU A 181 -19.24 -9.04 -16.68
C LEU A 181 -20.53 -9.86 -16.87
N ARG A 182 -21.38 -9.49 -17.84
CA ARG A 182 -22.57 -10.30 -18.22
C ARG A 182 -22.19 -11.71 -18.64
N ALA A 183 -21.16 -11.86 -19.46
CA ALA A 183 -20.70 -13.17 -19.92
C ALA A 183 -20.13 -14.06 -18.78
N LEU A 184 -19.74 -13.47 -17.64
CA LEU A 184 -19.23 -14.21 -16.48
C LEU A 184 -20.33 -14.69 -15.52
N ASP A 185 -21.54 -14.14 -15.61
CA ASP A 185 -22.64 -14.52 -14.73
C ASP A 185 -23.20 -15.88 -15.20
N VAL A 186 -22.97 -16.94 -14.41
CA VAL A 186 -23.35 -18.34 -14.72
C VAL A 186 -24.70 -18.71 -14.08
N THR A 187 -25.32 -17.82 -13.31
CA THR A 187 -26.67 -18.04 -12.79
C THR A 187 -27.67 -17.79 -13.91
N GLY A 188 -28.00 -18.87 -14.62
CA GLY A 188 -29.14 -18.94 -15.52
C GLY A 188 -30.40 -18.52 -14.78
N THR A 189 -30.87 -17.34 -15.13
CA THR A 189 -32.28 -17.02 -15.23
C THR A 189 -32.35 -16.27 -16.55
N GLU A 190 -32.69 -17.02 -17.60
CA GLU A 190 -33.33 -16.49 -18.80
C GLU A 190 -34.73 -15.95 -18.43
N GLU A 191 -34.80 -15.13 -17.38
CA GLU A 191 -35.93 -14.26 -17.14
C GLU A 191 -35.55 -12.94 -17.83
N GLU A 192 -35.83 -12.90 -19.12
CA GLU A 192 -35.70 -11.75 -20.04
C GLU A 192 -36.39 -10.46 -19.52
N GLY A 193 -36.99 -10.47 -18.33
CA GLY A 193 -37.65 -9.36 -17.66
C GLY A 193 -36.81 -8.58 -16.62
N GLU A 194 -35.72 -9.13 -16.05
CA GLU A 194 -34.88 -8.43 -15.05
C GLU A 194 -33.59 -7.81 -15.66
N GLU A 195 -33.29 -8.09 -16.92
CA GLU A 195 -31.98 -7.79 -17.54
C GLU A 195 -31.70 -6.31 -17.81
N ALA A 196 -32.74 -5.49 -17.95
CA ALA A 196 -32.60 -4.05 -18.21
C ALA A 196 -32.14 -3.24 -16.98
N GLY A 197 -32.23 -3.83 -15.77
CA GLY A 197 -31.98 -3.13 -14.51
C GLY A 197 -30.64 -3.40 -13.82
N VAL A 198 -29.92 -4.47 -14.18
CA VAL A 198 -28.72 -4.88 -13.43
C VAL A 198 -27.52 -3.99 -13.80
N SER A 199 -27.12 -3.13 -12.86
CA SER A 199 -26.02 -2.19 -13.03
C SER A 199 -24.66 -2.91 -13.09
N VAL A 200 -23.66 -2.25 -13.70
CA VAL A 200 -22.27 -2.72 -13.69
C VAL A 200 -21.78 -2.97 -12.26
N THR A 201 -22.19 -2.09 -11.34
CA THR A 201 -21.87 -2.16 -9.93
C THR A 201 -22.39 -3.43 -9.28
N GLN A 202 -23.63 -3.85 -9.58
CA GLN A 202 -24.19 -5.10 -9.03
C GLN A 202 -23.43 -6.33 -9.51
N ARG A 203 -23.12 -6.41 -10.82
CA ARG A 203 -22.33 -7.52 -11.38
C ARG A 203 -20.92 -7.57 -10.82
N ALA A 204 -20.23 -6.42 -10.76
CA ALA A 204 -18.90 -6.32 -10.17
C ALA A 204 -18.91 -6.75 -8.68
N THR A 205 -19.93 -6.35 -7.92
CA THR A 205 -20.10 -6.74 -6.51
C THR A 205 -20.35 -8.23 -6.34
N PHE A 206 -21.13 -8.85 -7.23
CA PHE A 206 -21.32 -10.30 -7.22
C PHE A 206 -19.98 -11.03 -7.38
N GLN A 207 -19.17 -10.64 -8.37
CA GLN A 207 -17.86 -11.23 -8.60
C GLN A 207 -16.90 -10.97 -7.43
N ILE A 208 -16.91 -9.75 -6.86
CA ILE A 208 -16.12 -9.41 -5.69
C ILE A 208 -16.44 -10.33 -4.50
N ARG A 209 -17.72 -10.60 -4.22
CA ARG A 209 -18.11 -11.48 -3.11
C ARG A 209 -17.53 -12.88 -3.23
N GLN A 210 -17.40 -13.41 -4.45
CA GLN A 210 -16.78 -14.72 -4.69
C GLN A 210 -15.30 -14.69 -4.29
N PHE A 211 -14.54 -13.71 -4.79
CA PHE A 211 -13.11 -13.59 -4.47
C PHE A 211 -12.84 -13.20 -3.00
N GLN A 212 -13.72 -12.40 -2.38
CA GLN A 212 -13.67 -12.11 -0.95
C GLN A 212 -13.84 -13.37 -0.11
N ARG A 213 -14.76 -14.25 -0.50
CA ARG A 213 -14.97 -15.55 0.17
C ARG A 213 -13.76 -16.46 0.02
N SER A 214 -13.18 -16.56 -1.18
CA SER A 214 -11.93 -17.32 -1.38
C SER A 214 -10.79 -16.78 -0.54
N LEU A 215 -10.62 -15.45 -0.47
CA LEU A 215 -9.58 -14.85 0.38
C LEU A 215 -9.85 -15.12 1.86
N LEU A 216 -11.09 -15.02 2.32
CA LEU A 216 -11.44 -15.29 3.71
C LEU A 216 -11.17 -16.74 4.10
N ASN A 217 -11.46 -17.68 3.21
CA ASN A 217 -11.15 -19.10 3.42
C ASN A 217 -9.63 -19.31 3.55
N LEU A 218 -8.83 -18.69 2.68
CA LEU A 218 -7.36 -18.73 2.72
C LEU A 218 -6.79 -18.06 3.98
N LEU A 219 -7.46 -17.04 4.50
CA LEU A 219 -7.04 -16.37 5.74
C LEU A 219 -7.47 -17.13 7.00
N SER A 220 -8.51 -17.96 6.91
CA SER A 220 -9.03 -18.75 8.03
C SER A 220 -8.33 -20.11 8.17
N SER A 221 -7.53 -20.53 7.17
CA SER A 221 -6.70 -21.73 7.27
C SER A 221 -5.49 -21.52 8.19
N GLU A 222 -4.89 -22.64 8.63
CA GLU A 222 -3.67 -22.63 9.44
C GLU A 222 -2.54 -21.86 8.74
N GLU A 223 -1.62 -21.27 9.52
CA GLU A 223 -0.57 -20.39 8.99
C GLU A 223 0.39 -21.10 8.03
N GLU A 224 0.61 -22.40 8.23
CA GLU A 224 1.52 -23.20 7.40
C GLU A 224 1.01 -23.40 5.97
N ASP A 225 -0.31 -23.33 5.77
CA ASP A 225 -0.97 -23.52 4.47
C ASP A 225 -1.18 -22.20 3.70
N PHE A 226 -0.74 -21.07 4.25
CA PHE A 226 -0.97 -19.76 3.63
C PHE A 226 -0.17 -19.57 2.33
N ASN A 227 -0.88 -19.51 1.21
CA ASN A 227 -0.28 -19.22 -0.10
C ASN A 227 -0.26 -17.71 -0.39
N SER A 228 0.88 -17.07 -0.14
CA SER A 228 1.05 -15.62 -0.37
C SER A 228 0.80 -15.19 -1.82
N LYS A 229 1.20 -16.00 -2.80
CA LYS A 229 1.00 -15.68 -4.22
C LYS A 229 -0.49 -15.68 -4.58
N GLU A 230 -1.24 -16.65 -4.06
CA GLU A 230 -2.69 -16.71 -4.25
C GLU A 230 -3.38 -15.49 -3.62
N ALA A 231 -3.04 -15.17 -2.38
CA ALA A 231 -3.59 -14.01 -1.68
C ALA A 231 -3.32 -12.69 -2.42
N LEU A 232 -2.11 -12.50 -2.96
CA LEU A 232 -1.74 -11.33 -3.76
C LEU A 232 -2.55 -11.23 -5.05
N LEU A 233 -2.75 -12.34 -5.75
CA LEU A 233 -3.55 -12.38 -6.99
C LEU A 233 -5.02 -12.07 -6.69
N LEU A 234 -5.58 -12.63 -5.61
CA LEU A 234 -6.93 -12.33 -5.15
C LEU A 234 -7.12 -10.85 -4.84
N ILE A 235 -6.22 -10.24 -4.06
CA ILE A 235 -6.28 -8.80 -3.77
C ILE A 235 -6.17 -7.96 -5.05
N THR A 236 -5.33 -8.36 -6.00
CA THR A 236 -5.17 -7.64 -7.27
C THR A 236 -6.46 -7.68 -8.11
N ILE A 237 -7.15 -8.82 -8.14
CA ILE A 237 -8.45 -8.96 -8.80
C ILE A 237 -9.51 -8.13 -8.07
N LEU A 238 -9.56 -8.18 -6.73
CA LEU A 238 -10.47 -7.37 -5.91
C LEU A 238 -10.27 -5.87 -6.15
N SER A 239 -9.03 -5.39 -6.17
CA SER A 239 -8.70 -4.00 -6.51
C SER A 239 -9.14 -3.62 -7.92
N SER A 240 -9.05 -4.56 -8.86
CA SER A 240 -9.44 -4.32 -10.25
C SER A 240 -10.96 -4.24 -10.41
N LEU A 241 -11.69 -5.13 -9.76
CA LEU A 241 -13.14 -5.12 -9.75
C LEU A 241 -13.72 -3.93 -8.96
N SER A 242 -13.06 -3.52 -7.87
CA SER A 242 -13.57 -2.43 -7.04
C SER A 242 -13.55 -1.06 -7.74
N ARG A 243 -12.69 -0.88 -8.76
CA ARG A 243 -12.71 0.29 -9.65
C ARG A 243 -13.96 0.38 -10.53
N LEU A 244 -14.73 -0.70 -10.65
CA LEU A 244 -15.98 -0.76 -11.42
C LEU A 244 -17.22 -0.44 -10.58
N ILE A 245 -17.05 -0.26 -9.26
CA ILE A 245 -18.11 0.08 -8.33
C ILE A 245 -18.20 1.61 -8.22
N GLU A 246 -19.41 2.14 -8.33
CA GLU A 246 -19.68 3.56 -8.12
C GLU A 246 -19.38 3.96 -6.66
N PRO A 247 -18.54 4.98 -6.39
CA PRO A 247 -18.15 5.35 -5.02
C PRO A 247 -19.32 5.75 -4.10
N THR A 248 -20.42 6.24 -4.66
CA THR A 248 -21.62 6.63 -3.91
C THR A 248 -22.56 5.47 -3.59
N SER A 249 -22.31 4.29 -4.14
CA SER A 249 -23.19 3.13 -4.01
C SER A 249 -23.08 2.44 -2.64
N PRO A 250 -24.16 1.81 -2.13
CA PRO A 250 -24.10 1.02 -0.90
C PRO A 250 -23.16 -0.20 -1.04
N GLN A 251 -23.00 -0.72 -2.26
CA GLN A 251 -22.07 -1.82 -2.54
C GLN A 251 -20.62 -1.40 -2.31
N PHE A 252 -20.25 -0.15 -2.63
CA PHE A 252 -18.92 0.37 -2.32
C PHE A 252 -18.63 0.35 -0.83
N VAL A 253 -19.59 0.79 -0.01
CA VAL A 253 -19.49 0.79 1.45
C VAL A 253 -19.36 -0.64 1.99
N GLN A 254 -20.04 -1.62 1.38
CA GLN A 254 -19.87 -3.04 1.73
C GLN A 254 -18.44 -3.54 1.48
N VAL A 255 -17.85 -3.21 0.34
CA VAL A 255 -16.47 -3.64 0.01
C VAL A 255 -15.45 -2.94 0.91
N LEU A 256 -15.63 -1.65 1.18
CA LEU A 256 -14.77 -0.89 2.09
C LEU A 256 -14.85 -1.40 3.54
N SER A 257 -16.06 -1.62 4.06
CA SER A 257 -16.26 -2.13 5.42
C SER A 257 -15.72 -3.55 5.58
N TRP A 258 -15.91 -4.42 4.59
CA TRP A 258 -15.28 -5.74 4.57
C TRP A 258 -13.75 -5.63 4.57
N THR A 259 -13.17 -4.77 3.73
CA THR A 259 -11.71 -4.61 3.67
C THR A 259 -11.15 -4.10 5.01
N SER A 260 -11.86 -3.14 5.63
CA SER A 260 -11.52 -2.65 6.97
C SER A 260 -11.58 -3.77 8.01
N LYS A 261 -12.60 -4.63 7.97
CA LYS A 261 -12.73 -5.80 8.86
C LYS A 261 -11.55 -6.74 8.73
N ILE A 262 -11.12 -7.07 7.50
CA ILE A 262 -9.95 -7.94 7.29
C ILE A 262 -8.67 -7.32 7.88
N CYS A 263 -8.43 -6.02 7.68
CA CYS A 263 -7.26 -5.34 8.27
C CYS A 263 -7.30 -5.30 9.81
N LYS A 264 -8.49 -5.33 10.41
CA LYS A 264 -8.68 -5.29 11.87
C LYS A 264 -8.52 -6.65 12.54
N GLU A 265 -9.00 -7.71 11.90
CA GLU A 265 -9.12 -9.03 12.53
C GLU A 265 -7.95 -9.97 12.21
N TYR A 266 -7.27 -9.79 11.08
CA TYR A 266 -6.25 -10.73 10.60
C TYR A 266 -4.84 -10.13 10.69
N SER A 267 -3.97 -10.81 11.44
CA SER A 267 -2.53 -10.55 11.50
C SER A 267 -1.79 -11.64 10.70
N ARG A 268 -1.14 -11.27 9.60
CA ARG A 268 -0.22 -12.17 8.88
C ARG A 268 1.15 -11.51 8.77
N GLU A 269 2.21 -12.29 8.93
CA GLU A 269 3.59 -11.78 8.89
C GLU A 269 4.16 -11.59 7.47
N ASP A 270 3.35 -11.80 6.42
CA ASP A 270 3.75 -11.56 5.04
C ASP A 270 3.65 -10.07 4.66
N THR A 271 4.82 -9.44 4.49
CA THR A 271 4.95 -8.02 4.10
C THR A 271 4.34 -7.69 2.74
N SER A 272 4.39 -8.60 1.78
CA SER A 272 3.86 -8.37 0.43
C SER A 272 2.33 -8.39 0.42
N PHE A 273 1.74 -9.32 1.17
CA PHE A 273 0.31 -9.42 1.39
C PHE A 273 -0.22 -8.18 2.13
N CYS A 274 0.41 -7.84 3.27
CA CYS A 274 0.08 -6.65 4.06
C CYS A 274 0.09 -5.39 3.18
N LYS A 275 1.16 -5.20 2.39
CA LYS A 275 1.26 -4.06 1.47
C LYS A 275 0.10 -3.99 0.49
N SER A 276 -0.24 -5.12 -0.12
CA SER A 276 -1.30 -5.19 -1.13
C SER A 276 -2.68 -4.93 -0.54
N LEU A 277 -2.96 -5.49 0.63
CA LEU A 277 -4.25 -5.28 1.31
C LEU A 277 -4.40 -3.82 1.78
N MET A 278 -3.35 -3.24 2.36
CA MET A 278 -3.37 -1.83 2.79
C MET A 278 -3.54 -0.89 1.60
N ASN A 279 -2.91 -1.18 0.45
CA ASN A 279 -3.14 -0.40 -0.77
C ASN A 279 -4.58 -0.50 -1.26
N LEU A 280 -5.20 -1.69 -1.22
CA LEU A 280 -6.63 -1.84 -1.52
C LEU A 280 -7.48 -1.00 -0.55
N PHE A 281 -7.17 -1.07 0.75
CA PHE A 281 -7.91 -0.34 1.77
C PHE A 281 -7.83 1.18 1.55
N PHE A 282 -6.63 1.74 1.37
CA PHE A 282 -6.46 3.16 1.09
C PHE A 282 -7.12 3.59 -0.23
N SER A 283 -7.01 2.78 -1.29
CA SER A 283 -7.62 3.08 -2.58
C SER A 283 -9.14 3.23 -2.49
N LEU A 284 -9.78 2.41 -1.65
CA LEU A 284 -11.22 2.51 -1.38
C LEU A 284 -11.53 3.67 -0.42
N HIS A 285 -10.75 3.82 0.64
CA HIS A 285 -11.02 4.79 1.70
C HIS A 285 -10.97 6.23 1.19
N VAL A 286 -9.97 6.58 0.37
CA VAL A 286 -9.78 7.94 -0.17
C VAL A 286 -10.99 8.40 -1.00
N LEU A 287 -11.67 7.48 -1.69
CA LEU A 287 -12.88 7.80 -2.45
C LEU A 287 -14.12 8.00 -1.57
N TYR A 288 -14.09 7.49 -0.33
CA TYR A 288 -15.16 7.64 0.64
C TYR A 288 -14.98 8.91 1.49
N LYS A 289 -13.81 9.05 2.15
CA LYS A 289 -13.45 10.15 3.05
C LYS A 289 -11.93 10.33 3.08
N SER A 290 -11.49 11.51 3.56
CA SER A 290 -10.06 11.73 3.79
C SER A 290 -9.48 10.69 4.76
N PRO A 291 -8.30 10.12 4.48
CA PRO A 291 -7.71 9.05 5.28
C PRO A 291 -7.02 9.52 6.57
N VAL A 292 -7.07 10.81 6.93
CA VAL A 292 -6.30 11.34 8.08
C VAL A 292 -6.58 10.64 9.41
N THR A 293 -7.82 10.22 9.67
CA THR A 293 -8.14 9.44 10.88
C THR A 293 -7.52 8.06 10.81
N LEU A 294 -7.61 7.39 9.66
CA LEU A 294 -6.97 6.09 9.45
C LEU A 294 -5.45 6.18 9.59
N LEU A 295 -4.83 7.24 9.08
CA LEU A 295 -3.38 7.47 9.22
C LEU A 295 -3.00 7.61 10.69
N ARG A 296 -3.73 8.44 11.45
CA ARG A 296 -3.52 8.61 12.90
C ARG A 296 -3.62 7.27 13.63
N ASP A 297 -4.68 6.51 13.41
CA ASP A 297 -4.89 5.24 14.11
C ASP A 297 -3.77 4.23 13.77
N LEU A 298 -3.36 4.13 12.51
CA LEU A 298 -2.23 3.28 12.10
C LEU A 298 -0.88 3.76 12.66
N SER A 299 -0.68 5.07 12.83
CA SER A 299 0.55 5.57 13.47
C SER A 299 0.63 5.22 14.95
N GLN A 300 -0.51 5.16 15.64
CA GLN A 300 -0.58 4.69 17.03
C GLN A 300 -0.25 3.20 17.12
N ASP A 301 -0.76 2.39 16.20
CA ASP A 301 -0.41 0.96 16.14
C ASP A 301 1.08 0.77 15.83
N ILE A 302 1.65 1.51 14.87
CA ILE A 302 3.09 1.47 14.57
C ILE A 302 3.92 1.86 15.80
N HIS A 303 3.53 2.93 16.48
CA HIS A 303 4.20 3.43 17.67
C HIS A 303 4.16 2.40 18.81
N GLY A 304 2.97 1.85 19.09
CA GLY A 304 2.79 0.84 20.14
C GLY A 304 3.51 -0.48 19.86
N GLN A 305 3.65 -0.88 18.60
CA GLN A 305 4.37 -2.09 18.22
C GLN A 305 5.91 -1.90 18.26
N LEU A 306 6.42 -0.77 17.75
CA LEU A 306 7.86 -0.53 17.63
C LEU A 306 8.50 0.11 18.87
N GLY A 307 7.71 0.68 19.77
CA GLY A 307 8.20 1.32 21.00
C GLY A 307 8.57 2.80 20.83
N ASP A 308 8.80 3.48 21.96
CA ASP A 308 9.23 4.89 22.00
C ASP A 308 10.76 4.97 21.90
N ILE A 309 11.26 6.13 21.48
CA ILE A 309 12.67 6.50 21.53
C ILE A 309 13.18 6.58 22.97
N ASP A 310 12.32 7.03 23.88
CA ASP A 310 12.58 7.03 25.32
C ASP A 310 12.24 5.65 25.90
N GLN A 311 13.27 4.92 26.32
CA GLN A 311 13.15 3.54 26.82
C GLN A 311 12.34 3.45 28.11
N ASP A 312 12.19 4.57 28.84
CA ASP A 312 11.46 4.63 30.11
C ASP A 312 9.95 4.85 29.91
N VAL A 313 9.49 5.04 28.67
CA VAL A 313 8.08 5.26 28.34
C VAL A 313 7.39 3.92 28.03
N GLU A 314 6.50 3.50 28.92
CA GLU A 314 5.57 2.40 28.64
C GLU A 314 4.44 2.90 27.72
N ILE A 315 4.40 2.40 26.49
CA ILE A 315 3.33 2.71 25.53
C ILE A 315 2.19 1.70 25.69
N GLU A 316 0.97 2.21 25.77
CA GLU A 316 -0.23 1.38 25.65
C GLU A 316 -0.33 0.86 24.21
N LYS A 317 -0.26 -0.46 24.04
CA LYS A 317 -0.52 -1.10 22.75
C LYS A 317 -1.97 -0.84 22.37
N THR A 318 -2.15 0.05 21.41
CA THR A 318 -3.46 0.24 20.78
C THR A 318 -3.49 -0.70 19.59
N ASP A 319 -4.42 -1.64 19.59
CA ASP A 319 -4.56 -2.65 18.54
C ASP A 319 -5.73 -2.27 17.62
N HIS A 320 -5.64 -1.11 16.94
CA HIS A 320 -6.72 -0.70 16.01
C HIS A 320 -6.80 -1.66 14.82
N TYR A 321 -5.65 -2.09 14.30
CA TYR A 321 -5.52 -3.00 13.16
C TYR A 321 -4.53 -4.14 13.47
N ALA A 322 -5.04 -5.38 13.62
CA ALA A 322 -4.20 -6.57 13.84
C ALA A 322 -3.16 -6.80 12.72
N MET A 323 -3.42 -6.27 11.52
CA MET A 323 -2.47 -6.30 10.41
C MET A 323 -1.13 -5.60 10.73
N VAL A 324 -1.10 -4.70 11.71
CA VAL A 324 0.12 -4.01 12.16
C VAL A 324 0.76 -4.81 13.30
N ASN A 325 1.81 -5.56 12.98
CA ASN A 325 2.62 -6.32 13.91
C ASN A 325 4.12 -5.96 13.77
N LEU A 326 4.98 -6.48 14.64
CA LEU A 326 6.41 -6.19 14.64
C LEU A 326 7.11 -6.37 13.27
N ARG A 327 6.67 -7.33 12.45
CA ARG A 327 7.28 -7.62 11.12
C ARG A 327 6.69 -6.77 9.98
N THR A 328 5.48 -6.27 10.15
CA THR A 328 4.77 -5.50 9.11
C THR A 328 4.81 -3.99 9.37
N ALA A 329 4.79 -3.57 10.64
CA ALA A 329 4.83 -2.17 11.08
C ALA A 329 5.99 -1.41 10.44
N ALA A 330 7.21 -1.92 10.59
CA ALA A 330 8.37 -1.54 9.79
C ALA A 330 8.95 -2.78 9.10
N PRO A 331 9.22 -2.75 7.77
CA PRO A 331 9.33 -1.59 6.88
C PRO A 331 8.08 -1.28 6.04
N THR A 332 6.98 -1.99 6.20
CA THR A 332 5.89 -1.96 5.20
C THR A 332 4.85 -0.90 5.50
N VAL A 333 4.14 -1.02 6.64
CA VAL A 333 3.01 -0.13 6.97
C VAL A 333 3.51 1.30 7.15
N CYS A 334 4.64 1.50 7.83
CA CYS A 334 5.28 2.80 8.00
C CYS A 334 5.48 3.55 6.66
N LEU A 335 6.08 2.90 5.65
CA LEU A 335 6.28 3.53 4.35
C LEU A 335 4.96 3.81 3.61
N LEU A 336 3.93 2.98 3.80
CA LEU A 336 2.62 3.19 3.18
C LEU A 336 1.88 4.37 3.80
N VAL A 337 1.85 4.47 5.13
CA VAL A 337 1.17 5.59 5.81
C VAL A 337 1.88 6.92 5.52
N LEU A 338 3.22 6.92 5.46
CA LEU A 338 4.01 8.09 5.05
C LEU A 338 3.68 8.53 3.62
N SER A 339 3.75 7.61 2.66
CA SER A 339 3.39 7.91 1.27
C SER A 339 1.94 8.39 1.11
N GLN A 340 1.03 7.89 1.93
CA GLN A 340 -0.37 8.34 1.89
C GLN A 340 -0.55 9.71 2.57
N ALA A 341 0.19 10.00 3.65
CA ALA A 341 0.22 11.31 4.28
C ALA A 341 0.78 12.39 3.33
N GLU A 342 1.82 12.06 2.55
CA GLU A 342 2.38 12.95 1.51
C GLU A 342 1.29 13.39 0.51
N LYS A 343 0.48 12.46 -0.01
CA LYS A 343 -0.63 12.77 -0.91
C LYS A 343 -1.67 13.70 -0.28
N VAL A 344 -2.00 13.50 1.00
CA VAL A 344 -2.93 14.39 1.72
C VAL A 344 -2.33 15.79 1.86
N LEU A 345 -1.03 15.90 2.13
CA LEU A 345 -0.33 17.20 2.17
C LEU A 345 -0.34 17.90 0.81
N GLU A 346 -0.21 17.16 -0.30
CA GLU A 346 -0.34 17.71 -1.66
C GLU A 346 -1.75 18.25 -1.94
N GLU A 347 -2.80 17.54 -1.52
CA GLU A 347 -4.19 18.03 -1.60
C GLU A 347 -4.39 19.31 -0.79
N VAL A 348 -3.82 19.37 0.42
CA VAL A 348 -3.88 20.56 1.27
C VAL A 348 -3.10 21.72 0.64
N ASP A 349 -1.90 21.49 0.10
CA ASP A 349 -1.12 22.51 -0.62
C ASP A 349 -1.91 23.07 -1.81
N TRP A 350 -2.60 22.21 -2.55
CA TRP A 350 -3.48 22.62 -3.64
C TRP A 350 -4.65 23.48 -3.15
N LEU A 351 -5.33 23.07 -2.06
CA LEU A 351 -6.40 23.87 -1.46
C LEU A 351 -5.92 25.24 -0.97
N ILE A 352 -4.74 25.31 -0.34
CA ILE A 352 -4.11 26.57 0.09
C ILE A 352 -3.85 27.47 -1.12
N THR A 353 -3.36 26.91 -2.23
CA THR A 353 -3.10 27.67 -3.46
C THR A 353 -4.40 28.20 -4.07
N LYS A 354 -5.46 27.39 -4.04
CA LYS A 354 -6.81 27.76 -4.52
C LYS A 354 -7.44 28.90 -3.71
N ILE A 355 -7.35 28.86 -2.38
CA ILE A 355 -7.89 29.96 -1.55
C ILE A 355 -7.05 31.24 -1.70
N LYS A 356 -5.72 31.13 -1.86
CA LYS A 356 -4.85 32.29 -2.13
C LYS A 356 -5.23 33.04 -3.43
N SER A 357 -5.54 32.32 -4.50
CA SER A 357 -5.93 32.97 -5.77
C SER A 357 -7.27 33.69 -5.67
N SER A 358 -8.23 33.13 -4.92
CA SER A 358 -9.54 33.77 -4.71
C SER A 358 -9.44 35.08 -3.93
N VAL A 359 -8.58 35.14 -2.91
CA VAL A 359 -8.35 36.37 -2.13
C VAL A 359 -7.81 37.48 -3.04
N ASN A 360 -6.84 37.18 -3.91
CA ASN A 360 -6.30 38.18 -4.84
C ASN A 360 -7.36 38.72 -5.83
N GLN A 361 -8.38 37.93 -6.17
CA GLN A 361 -9.48 38.35 -7.05
C GLN A 361 -10.50 39.21 -6.29
N GLU A 362 -10.84 38.84 -5.05
CA GLU A 362 -11.72 39.64 -4.18
C GLU A 362 -11.11 41.03 -3.93
N THR A 363 -9.80 41.16 -3.64
CA THR A 363 -9.14 42.46 -3.45
C THR A 363 -9.12 43.35 -4.70
N LEU A 364 -9.32 42.78 -5.90
CA LEU A 364 -9.46 43.53 -7.16
C LEU A 364 -10.92 43.96 -7.40
N SER A 365 -11.90 43.15 -6.99
CA SER A 365 -13.33 43.45 -7.15
C SER A 365 -13.91 44.37 -6.07
N ASP A 366 -13.35 44.35 -4.85
CA ASP A 366 -13.81 45.12 -3.68
C ASP A 366 -13.50 46.63 -3.80
N LYS A 367 -12.91 47.05 -4.92
CA LYS A 367 -12.81 48.48 -5.29
C LYS A 367 -14.04 48.99 -6.05
N MET A 368 -15.05 48.16 -6.34
CA MET A 368 -16.18 48.57 -7.19
C MET A 368 -17.61 48.30 -6.67
N ALA A 369 -17.84 47.67 -5.51
CA ALA A 369 -19.21 47.59 -4.98
C ALA A 369 -19.27 47.34 -3.46
N PRO A 370 -19.81 48.27 -2.66
CA PRO A 370 -20.39 47.93 -1.37
C PRO A 370 -21.80 47.35 -1.59
N ASP A 371 -22.24 46.50 -0.68
CA ASP A 371 -23.60 45.96 -0.51
C ASP A 371 -23.92 44.65 -1.25
N ALA A 372 -23.80 43.55 -0.50
CA ALA A 372 -24.88 42.55 -0.42
C ALA A 372 -24.76 41.73 0.87
N SER A 373 -25.71 41.93 1.76
CA SER A 373 -25.97 41.11 2.94
C SER A 373 -26.28 39.66 2.55
N SER A 374 -25.43 38.72 2.94
CA SER A 374 -25.80 37.30 2.98
C SER A 374 -25.17 36.62 4.20
N GLN A 375 -26.02 36.15 5.11
CA GLN A 375 -25.70 35.35 6.31
C GLN A 375 -25.18 33.93 5.97
N ALA A 376 -24.59 33.72 4.79
CA ALA A 376 -23.91 32.48 4.45
C ALA A 376 -22.44 32.59 4.86
N VAL A 377 -21.94 31.60 5.61
CA VAL A 377 -20.50 31.48 5.87
C VAL A 377 -19.76 31.51 4.53
N PRO A 378 -18.80 32.43 4.32
CA PRO A 378 -18.07 32.50 3.06
C PRO A 378 -17.51 31.11 2.70
N PRO A 379 -17.68 30.62 1.47
CA PRO A 379 -17.24 29.27 1.09
C PRO A 379 -15.74 29.05 1.37
N ASN A 380 -14.93 30.11 1.31
CA ASN A 380 -13.51 30.11 1.68
C ASN A 380 -13.27 29.76 3.16
N LEU A 381 -14.14 30.19 4.09
CA LEU A 381 -14.00 29.88 5.51
C LEU A 381 -14.30 28.39 5.83
N LEU A 382 -15.16 27.74 5.04
CA LEU A 382 -15.39 26.29 5.18
C LEU A 382 -14.14 25.49 4.75
N ILE A 383 -13.50 25.91 3.66
CA ILE A 383 -12.24 25.31 3.18
C ILE A 383 -11.11 25.54 4.19
N GLU A 384 -11.00 26.75 4.76
CA GLU A 384 -10.03 27.04 5.83
C GLU A 384 -10.19 26.10 7.03
N LYS A 385 -11.43 25.91 7.51
CA LYS A 385 -11.71 24.98 8.61
C LYS A 385 -11.35 23.54 8.25
N ALA A 386 -11.65 23.10 7.03
CA ALA A 386 -11.28 21.77 6.56
C ALA A 386 -9.75 21.58 6.52
N ILE A 387 -9.00 22.56 6.00
CA ILE A 387 -7.52 22.55 5.99
C ILE A 387 -6.98 22.42 7.42
N VAL A 388 -7.52 23.21 8.36
CA VAL A 388 -7.09 23.16 9.77
C VAL A 388 -7.34 21.79 10.39
N MET A 389 -8.50 21.17 10.14
CA MET A 389 -8.81 19.84 10.67
C MET A 389 -7.90 18.76 10.07
N GLN A 390 -7.63 18.82 8.76
CA GLN A 390 -6.72 17.91 8.06
C GLN A 390 -5.31 18.01 8.63
N LEU A 391 -4.76 19.23 8.69
CA LEU A 391 -3.42 19.49 9.23
C LEU A 391 -3.32 19.14 10.71
N GLY A 392 -4.33 19.45 11.52
CA GLY A 392 -4.35 19.11 12.94
C GLY A 392 -4.27 17.60 13.18
N THR A 393 -5.04 16.83 12.42
CA THR A 393 -5.01 15.35 12.50
C THR A 393 -3.67 14.80 12.00
N LEU A 394 -3.12 15.37 10.93
CA LEU A 394 -1.79 14.99 10.43
C LEU A 394 -0.67 15.34 11.43
N VAL A 395 -0.77 16.43 12.18
CA VAL A 395 0.19 16.75 13.25
C VAL A 395 0.19 15.66 14.32
N THR A 396 -0.99 15.17 14.73
CA THR A 396 -1.07 14.02 15.66
C THR A 396 -0.49 12.76 15.05
N PHE A 397 -0.77 12.47 13.77
CA PHE A 397 -0.14 11.35 13.05
C PHE A 397 1.40 11.41 13.06
N PHE A 398 1.98 12.55 12.73
CA PHE A 398 3.44 12.71 12.74
C PHE A 398 4.00 12.68 14.17
N HIS A 399 3.27 13.18 15.16
CA HIS A 399 3.67 13.13 16.56
C HIS A 399 3.92 11.69 17.03
N GLU A 400 3.03 10.75 16.70
CA GLU A 400 3.22 9.33 17.02
C GLU A 400 4.48 8.76 16.34
N LEU A 401 4.65 8.99 15.04
CA LEU A 401 5.79 8.43 14.29
C LEU A 401 7.14 9.02 14.71
N VAL A 402 7.18 10.29 15.10
CA VAL A 402 8.40 10.98 15.56
C VAL A 402 8.85 10.51 16.94
N GLN A 403 7.94 9.98 17.75
CA GLN A 403 8.27 9.32 19.02
C GLN A 403 8.70 7.87 18.83
N THR A 404 8.33 7.26 17.71
CA THR A 404 8.56 5.84 17.50
C THR A 404 10.05 5.51 17.26
N ALA A 405 10.53 4.43 17.87
CA ALA A 405 11.87 3.87 17.67
C ALA A 405 12.02 3.15 16.32
N LEU A 406 11.89 3.89 15.21
CA LEU A 406 11.93 3.33 13.85
C LEU A 406 13.27 2.63 13.52
N PRO A 407 13.25 1.52 12.77
CA PRO A 407 14.47 0.92 12.22
C PRO A 407 15.19 1.87 11.28
N SER A 408 16.52 1.94 11.39
CA SER A 408 17.36 2.76 10.52
C SER A 408 17.24 2.34 9.06
N GLY A 409 17.11 3.31 8.15
CA GLY A 409 16.95 3.08 6.72
C GLY A 409 15.85 3.95 6.11
N SER A 410 15.12 3.39 5.15
CA SER A 410 14.14 4.13 4.34
C SER A 410 12.99 4.76 5.13
N CYS A 411 12.58 4.16 6.26
CA CYS A 411 11.49 4.69 7.08
C CYS A 411 11.88 6.04 7.72
N VAL A 412 13.10 6.13 8.25
CA VAL A 412 13.66 7.37 8.82
C VAL A 412 13.81 8.44 7.73
N ASP A 413 14.38 8.07 6.58
CA ASP A 413 14.57 8.99 5.44
C ASP A 413 13.25 9.59 4.95
N THR A 414 12.22 8.76 4.78
CA THR A 414 10.90 9.19 4.32
C THR A 414 10.22 10.04 5.39
N LEU A 415 10.27 9.65 6.67
CA LEU A 415 9.69 10.46 7.75
C LEU A 415 10.31 11.85 7.82
N LEU A 416 11.64 11.98 7.72
CA LEU A 416 12.32 13.29 7.76
C LEU A 416 11.91 14.18 6.57
N LYS A 417 11.69 13.59 5.38
CA LYS A 417 11.17 14.32 4.22
C LYS A 417 9.74 14.78 4.42
N ASP A 418 8.87 13.91 4.93
CA ASP A 418 7.46 14.21 5.15
C ASP A 418 7.27 15.25 6.28
N LEU A 419 8.12 15.20 7.32
CA LEU A 419 8.18 16.25 8.34
C LEU A 419 8.56 17.60 7.72
N SER A 420 9.53 17.63 6.81
CA SER A 420 9.89 18.85 6.08
C SER A 420 8.72 19.37 5.24
N LYS A 421 7.96 18.45 4.63
CA LYS A 421 6.78 18.75 3.82
C LYS A 421 5.65 19.35 4.66
N ILE A 422 5.29 18.77 5.81
CA ILE A 422 4.23 19.34 6.67
C ILE A 422 4.61 20.74 7.18
N TYR A 423 5.87 20.99 7.57
CA TYR A 423 6.30 22.35 7.93
C TYR A 423 6.25 23.32 6.75
N SER A 424 6.52 22.84 5.53
CA SER A 424 6.38 23.65 4.31
C SER A 424 4.92 24.00 4.02
N THR A 425 4.00 23.05 4.17
CA THR A 425 2.55 23.25 4.02
C THR A 425 2.01 24.19 5.10
N LEU A 426 2.38 23.99 6.37
CA LEU A 426 2.05 24.91 7.46
C LEU A 426 2.57 26.33 7.18
N THR A 427 3.81 26.46 6.69
CA THR A 427 4.37 27.75 6.28
C THR A 427 3.57 28.38 5.14
N ALA A 428 3.15 27.60 4.14
CA ALA A 428 2.32 28.08 3.06
C ALA A 428 0.96 28.59 3.57
N PHE A 429 0.39 27.94 4.58
CA PHE A 429 -0.85 28.34 5.24
C PHE A 429 -0.68 29.61 6.08
N VAL A 430 0.41 29.74 6.83
CA VAL A 430 0.77 30.98 7.55
C VAL A 430 0.94 32.15 6.58
N LYS A 431 1.61 31.92 5.43
CA LYS A 431 1.74 32.92 4.35
C LYS A 431 0.40 33.34 3.76
N TYR A 432 -0.57 32.43 3.68
CA TYR A 432 -1.94 32.79 3.28
C TYR A 432 -2.56 33.76 4.29
N TYR A 433 -2.51 33.46 5.58
CA TYR A 433 -3.03 34.39 6.60
C TYR A 433 -2.28 35.72 6.67
N LEU A 434 -1.00 35.77 6.30
CA LEU A 434 -0.26 37.03 6.15
C LEU A 434 -0.85 37.94 5.06
N GLN A 435 -1.48 37.38 4.03
CA GLN A 435 -2.19 38.12 2.98
C GLN A 435 -3.60 38.49 3.45
N VAL A 436 -4.33 37.54 4.03
CA VAL A 436 -5.73 37.74 4.49
C VAL A 436 -5.82 38.72 5.67
N CYS A 437 -4.85 38.75 6.58
CA CYS A 437 -4.85 39.69 7.70
C CYS A 437 -4.62 41.15 7.25
N GLN A 438 -4.26 41.41 5.99
CA GLN A 438 -4.13 42.78 5.46
C GLN A 438 -5.51 43.44 5.23
N SER A 439 -6.58 42.66 5.07
CA SER A 439 -7.95 43.14 4.79
C SER A 439 -8.87 43.15 6.04
N ALA A 440 -8.31 43.39 7.23
CA ALA A 440 -9.03 43.51 8.52
C ALA A 440 -9.66 42.22 9.10
N ARG A 441 -9.40 41.05 8.50
CA ARG A 441 -9.86 39.76 9.05
C ARG A 441 -8.89 39.25 10.13
N GLY A 442 -9.37 39.12 11.37
CA GLY A 442 -8.60 38.53 12.48
C GLY A 442 -8.31 37.04 12.27
N ILE A 443 -7.34 36.50 13.03
CA ILE A 443 -6.98 35.07 12.97
C ILE A 443 -8.05 34.25 13.69
N PRO A 444 -8.62 33.20 13.05
CA PRO A 444 -9.56 32.32 13.73
C PRO A 444 -8.89 31.49 14.84
N ASN A 445 -9.58 31.30 15.97
CA ASN A 445 -9.12 30.45 17.09
C ASN A 445 -8.71 29.04 16.67
N THR A 446 -9.29 28.50 15.59
CA THR A 446 -8.92 27.18 15.05
C THR A 446 -7.49 27.15 14.53
N VAL A 447 -7.02 28.24 13.92
CA VAL A 447 -5.66 28.37 13.41
C VAL A 447 -4.69 28.54 14.58
N GLU A 448 -5.04 29.33 15.59
CA GLU A 448 -4.23 29.49 16.80
C GLU A 448 -4.01 28.15 17.51
N LYS A 449 -5.08 27.34 17.64
CA LYS A 449 -4.99 25.99 18.21
C LYS A 449 -4.08 25.08 17.38
N LEU A 450 -4.14 25.14 16.05
CA LEU A 450 -3.25 24.37 15.18
C LEU A 450 -1.78 24.78 15.35
N VAL A 451 -1.50 26.08 15.41
CA VAL A 451 -0.14 26.58 15.64
C VAL A 451 0.38 26.11 16.99
N LYS A 452 -0.43 26.24 18.04
CA LYS A 452 -0.11 25.70 19.38
C LYS A 452 0.14 24.19 19.34
N LEU A 453 -0.67 23.43 18.60
CA LEU A 453 -0.51 21.99 18.46
C LEU A 453 0.84 21.65 17.81
N SER A 454 1.21 22.33 16.71
CA SER A 454 2.51 22.14 16.06
C SER A 454 3.69 22.47 16.98
N GLY A 455 3.61 23.56 17.75
CA GLY A 455 4.66 23.99 18.67
C GLY A 455 4.83 23.12 19.92
N SER A 456 3.79 22.39 20.32
CA SER A 456 3.81 21.52 21.51
C SER A 456 4.10 20.05 21.18
N HIS A 457 3.44 19.51 20.14
CA HIS A 457 3.49 18.07 19.83
C HIS A 457 4.51 17.74 18.74
N LEU A 458 4.80 18.66 17.82
CA LEU A 458 5.65 18.37 16.68
C LEU A 458 7.08 18.90 16.87
N THR A 459 7.24 20.22 17.06
CA THR A 459 8.56 20.87 17.04
C THR A 459 9.54 20.31 18.08
N PRO A 460 9.18 20.14 19.37
CA PRO A 460 10.09 19.56 20.35
C PRO A 460 10.45 18.11 20.02
N MET A 461 9.47 17.33 19.57
CA MET A 461 9.66 15.91 19.25
C MET A 461 10.51 15.71 18.01
N CYS A 462 10.44 16.61 17.02
CA CYS A 462 11.34 16.58 15.86
C CYS A 462 12.81 16.71 16.29
N TYR A 463 13.11 17.55 17.28
CA TYR A 463 14.49 17.71 17.76
C TYR A 463 15.00 16.51 18.55
N SER A 464 14.17 15.90 19.39
CA SER A 464 14.52 14.64 20.07
C SER A 464 14.74 13.51 19.05
N PHE A 465 13.88 13.41 18.03
CA PHE A 465 14.03 12.43 16.96
C PHE A 465 15.31 12.65 16.14
N ILE A 466 15.65 13.89 15.77
CA ILE A 466 16.91 14.22 15.09
C ILE A 466 18.10 13.75 15.93
N SER A 467 18.09 14.01 17.24
CA SER A 467 19.14 13.56 18.14
C SER A 467 19.23 12.04 18.23
N TYR A 468 18.09 11.35 18.26
CA TYR A 468 18.01 9.89 18.23
C TYR A 468 18.62 9.30 16.96
N VAL A 469 18.26 9.84 15.78
CA VAL A 469 18.79 9.39 14.48
C VAL A 469 20.30 9.60 14.42
N GLN A 470 20.81 10.72 14.93
CA GLN A 470 22.24 11.02 14.98
C GLN A 470 23.01 10.09 15.94
N ASN A 471 22.45 9.78 17.12
CA ASN A 471 23.09 8.92 18.11
C ASN A 471 23.06 7.44 17.69
N LYS A 472 21.92 6.95 17.20
CA LYS A 472 21.76 5.57 16.71
C LYS A 472 22.63 5.27 15.48
N GLY A 473 22.95 6.29 14.68
CA GLY A 473 23.92 6.19 13.59
C GLY A 473 25.36 5.93 14.06
N ASN A 474 25.71 6.36 15.28
CA ASN A 474 27.05 6.16 15.87
C ASN A 474 27.18 4.86 16.69
N ASP A 475 26.09 4.38 17.30
CA ASP A 475 26.09 3.27 18.28
C ASP A 475 25.99 1.84 17.70
N ASN A 476 26.60 1.56 16.55
CA ASN A 476 26.73 0.17 16.07
C ASN A 476 28.16 -0.42 16.24
N PRO A 477 28.68 -0.64 17.46
CA PRO A 477 29.98 -1.26 17.70
C PRO A 477 29.87 -2.77 17.99
N LYS A 478 29.09 -3.53 17.21
CA LYS A 478 29.17 -5.00 17.21
C LYS A 478 29.74 -5.52 15.90
N CYS A 479 30.97 -5.07 15.58
CA CYS A 479 31.89 -5.83 14.74
C CYS A 479 32.98 -6.37 15.66
N THR A 480 33.00 -7.69 15.84
CA THR A 480 34.15 -8.43 16.37
C THR A 480 35.42 -7.99 15.65
N GLU A 481 36.52 -7.83 16.40
CA GLU A 481 37.71 -7.02 16.07
C GLU A 481 38.55 -7.39 14.81
N LYS A 482 38.02 -8.11 13.82
CA LYS A 482 38.78 -8.51 12.62
C LYS A 482 38.31 -7.92 11.27
N GLU A 483 37.31 -7.04 11.22
CA GLU A 483 36.82 -6.42 9.95
C GLU A 483 36.76 -4.88 9.95
N LYS A 484 37.67 -4.18 10.67
CA LYS A 484 37.59 -2.72 10.87
C LYS A 484 37.96 -1.83 9.66
N ALA A 485 38.46 -2.34 8.54
CA ALA A 485 38.92 -1.48 7.43
C ALA A 485 37.92 -1.31 6.27
N ALA A 486 37.05 -2.29 5.98
CA ALA A 486 36.15 -2.25 4.82
C ALA A 486 34.69 -1.90 5.15
N GLY A 487 34.24 -2.15 6.39
CA GLY A 487 32.85 -1.88 6.83
C GLY A 487 32.61 -0.45 7.31
N ALA A 488 33.64 0.24 7.82
CA ALA A 488 33.51 1.59 8.39
C ALA A 488 33.09 2.65 7.36
N SER A 489 33.57 2.55 6.12
CA SER A 489 33.18 3.44 5.01
C SER A 489 31.72 3.26 4.61
N THR A 490 31.20 2.03 4.66
CA THR A 490 29.80 1.71 4.31
C THR A 490 28.84 2.18 5.41
N ILE A 491 29.23 2.08 6.68
CA ILE A 491 28.45 2.59 7.82
C ILE A 491 28.42 4.12 7.80
N MET A 492 29.57 4.78 7.63
CA MET A 492 29.65 6.24 7.46
C MET A 492 28.81 6.73 6.26
N ALA A 493 28.88 6.04 5.12
CA ALA A 493 28.06 6.38 3.94
C ALA A 493 26.56 6.20 4.19
N LYS A 494 26.16 5.19 4.97
CA LYS A 494 24.76 4.96 5.37
C LYS A 494 24.27 6.05 6.32
N VAL A 495 25.08 6.42 7.32
CA VAL A 495 24.78 7.51 8.26
C VAL A 495 24.71 8.87 7.55
N LEU A 496 25.66 9.17 6.65
CA LEU A 496 25.63 10.39 5.83
C LEU A 496 24.40 10.45 4.91
N ARG A 497 23.95 9.30 4.39
CA ARG A 497 22.74 9.22 3.57
C ARG A 497 21.48 9.44 4.40
N GLU A 498 21.41 8.82 5.58
CA GLU A 498 20.25 8.89 6.49
C GLU A 498 20.12 10.25 7.21
N THR A 499 21.24 10.97 7.37
CA THR A 499 21.26 12.32 7.97
C THR A 499 21.14 13.46 6.95
N LYS A 500 21.23 13.15 5.64
CA LYS A 500 21.09 14.15 4.55
C LYS A 500 19.80 14.97 4.58
N PRO A 501 18.61 14.44 4.96
CA PRO A 501 17.40 15.26 5.00
C PRO A 501 17.30 16.14 6.26
N ILE A 502 18.14 15.95 7.28
CA ILE A 502 18.06 16.70 8.55
C ILE A 502 18.21 18.22 8.35
N PRO A 503 19.20 18.73 7.57
CA PRO A 503 19.30 20.16 7.31
C PRO A 503 18.06 20.76 6.64
N ASN A 504 17.40 20.00 5.76
CA ASN A 504 16.16 20.44 5.11
C ASN A 504 15.01 20.55 6.11
N LEU A 505 14.90 19.60 7.04
CA LEU A 505 13.91 19.65 8.10
C LEU A 505 14.14 20.85 9.02
N VAL A 506 15.37 21.07 9.46
CA VAL A 506 15.73 22.22 10.30
C VAL A 506 15.42 23.52 9.57
N PHE A 507 15.77 23.64 8.30
CA PHE A 507 15.44 24.81 7.48
C PHE A 507 13.93 25.03 7.38
N ALA A 508 13.13 23.97 7.16
CA ALA A 508 11.68 24.06 7.08
C ALA A 508 11.06 24.56 8.41
N ILE A 509 11.56 24.09 9.56
CA ILE A 509 11.15 24.56 10.88
C ILE A 509 11.52 26.04 11.06
N GLU A 510 12.75 26.43 10.75
CA GLU A 510 13.21 27.83 10.85
C GLU A 510 12.38 28.77 9.95
N GLN A 511 12.01 28.34 8.74
CA GLN A 511 11.13 29.12 7.88
C GLN A 511 9.72 29.25 8.47
N TYR A 512 9.17 28.17 9.02
CA TYR A 512 7.86 28.19 9.67
C TYR A 512 7.83 29.20 10.83
N GLU A 513 8.79 29.14 11.75
CA GLU A 513 8.93 30.07 12.87
C GLU A 513 9.09 31.52 12.37
N LYS A 514 9.92 31.75 11.35
CA LYS A 514 10.12 33.08 10.76
C LYS A 514 8.81 33.71 10.28
N PHE A 515 7.97 32.96 9.57
CA PHE A 515 6.70 33.49 9.06
C PHE A 515 5.63 33.61 10.16
N LEU A 516 5.67 32.77 11.19
CA LEU A 516 4.81 32.92 12.38
C LEU A 516 5.15 34.18 13.18
N ILE A 517 6.42 34.55 13.31
CA ILE A 517 6.84 35.81 13.93
C ILE A 517 6.27 37.00 13.14
N GLN A 518 6.34 36.96 11.81
CA GLN A 518 5.76 38.00 10.95
C GLN A 518 4.24 38.08 11.12
N LEU A 519 3.57 36.93 11.18
CA LEU A 519 2.11 36.86 11.35
C LEU A 519 1.68 37.38 12.71
N SER A 520 2.40 37.02 13.78
CA SER A 520 2.12 37.48 15.14
C SER A 520 2.23 39.01 15.25
N LYS A 521 3.29 39.59 14.67
CA LYS A 521 3.49 41.05 14.65
C LYS A 521 2.39 41.78 13.89
N LYS A 522 1.90 41.21 12.77
CA LYS A 522 0.85 41.84 11.95
C LYS A 522 -0.56 41.67 12.52
N SER A 523 -0.87 40.50 13.06
CA SER A 523 -2.21 40.17 13.60
C SER A 523 -2.44 40.66 15.03
N LYS A 524 -1.38 41.07 15.74
CA LYS A 524 -1.37 41.43 17.16
C LYS A 524 -1.70 40.25 18.10
N VAL A 525 -1.80 39.03 17.60
CA VAL A 525 -1.94 37.80 18.40
C VAL A 525 -0.57 37.17 18.61
N ASN A 526 -0.21 36.82 19.85
CA ASN A 526 1.08 36.20 20.15
C ASN A 526 1.07 34.69 19.86
N LEU A 527 1.23 34.29 18.60
CA LEU A 527 1.27 32.88 18.20
C LEU A 527 2.57 32.18 18.64
N MET A 528 3.64 32.95 18.89
CA MET A 528 4.94 32.43 19.32
C MET A 528 4.98 32.06 20.81
N GLN A 529 3.98 32.43 21.61
CA GLN A 529 3.94 32.10 23.04
C GLN A 529 4.03 30.58 23.32
N HIS A 530 3.58 29.77 22.37
CA HIS A 530 3.56 28.31 22.48
C HIS A 530 4.64 27.62 21.63
N MET A 531 5.53 28.39 20.98
CA MET A 531 6.69 27.87 20.27
C MET A 531 7.96 28.36 20.95
N LYS A 532 8.77 27.44 21.48
CA LYS A 532 10.14 27.78 21.88
C LYS A 532 10.94 28.00 20.60
N LEU A 533 11.62 29.14 20.50
CA LEU A 533 12.53 29.43 19.39
C LEU A 533 13.54 28.29 19.26
N SER A 534 13.78 27.83 18.03
CA SER A 534 14.76 26.80 17.72
C SER A 534 16.14 27.13 18.32
N THR A 535 16.56 26.36 19.33
CA THR A 535 17.92 26.38 19.92
C THR A 535 18.86 25.43 19.17
N SER A 536 18.54 25.04 17.94
CA SER A 536 19.31 24.06 17.16
C SER A 536 20.75 24.50 16.86
N ARG A 537 21.00 25.82 16.94
CA ARG A 537 22.33 26.44 16.73
C ARG A 537 22.96 26.93 18.03
N ASP A 538 22.36 26.61 19.17
CA ASP A 538 22.90 26.96 20.47
C ASP A 538 24.07 26.04 20.81
N PHE A 539 25.07 26.54 21.53
CA PHE A 539 26.19 25.72 21.97
C PHE A 539 25.65 24.61 22.87
N LYS A 540 25.56 23.38 22.34
CA LYS A 540 25.34 22.18 23.16
C LYS A 540 26.60 21.94 23.99
N ILE A 541 26.76 22.68 25.09
CA ILE A 541 27.72 22.32 26.13
C ILE A 541 27.23 20.98 26.67
N LYS A 542 28.01 19.92 26.43
CA LYS A 542 27.72 18.60 27.01
C LYS A 542 27.80 18.77 28.52
N GLY A 543 26.64 18.76 29.18
CA GLY A 543 26.54 18.83 30.64
C GLY A 543 27.42 17.77 31.31
N SER A 544 27.59 16.60 30.68
CA SER A 544 28.50 15.56 31.15
C SER A 544 29.99 15.93 31.15
N ILE A 545 30.43 16.87 30.29
CA ILE A 545 31.81 17.38 30.28
C ILE A 545 31.93 18.54 31.27
N LEU A 546 30.90 19.38 31.37
CA LEU A 546 30.87 20.46 32.35
C LEU A 546 30.82 19.91 33.79
N ASP A 547 30.02 18.88 34.05
CA ASP A 547 29.94 18.18 35.33
C ASP A 547 31.21 17.37 35.62
N MET A 548 31.92 16.87 34.60
CA MET A 548 33.20 16.18 34.79
C MET A 548 34.31 17.17 35.14
N VAL A 549 34.37 18.34 34.47
CA VAL A 549 35.33 19.39 34.79
C VAL A 549 35.03 20.05 36.15
N LEU A 550 33.75 20.25 36.48
CA LEU A 550 33.34 20.79 37.78
C LEU A 550 33.60 19.80 38.93
N ARG A 551 33.52 18.49 38.67
CA ARG A 551 33.88 17.46 39.67
C ARG A 551 35.38 17.23 39.78
N GLU A 552 36.12 17.33 38.68
CA GLU A 552 37.59 17.25 38.68
C GLU A 552 38.23 18.42 39.46
N ASP A 553 37.59 19.59 39.50
CA ASP A 553 38.05 20.73 40.33
C ASP A 553 37.62 20.61 41.82
N GLU A 554 36.58 19.83 42.14
CA GLU A 554 36.11 19.60 43.53
C GLU A 554 36.81 18.40 44.21
N ASP A 555 37.27 17.41 43.44
CA ASP A 555 37.91 16.19 43.97
C ASP A 555 39.40 16.34 44.34
N GLU A 556 40.05 17.49 44.08
CA GLU A 556 41.44 17.75 44.51
C GLU A 556 41.58 18.28 45.95
N ASN A 557 40.49 18.54 46.69
CA ASN A 557 40.57 19.28 47.97
C ASN A 557 40.02 18.63 49.25
N GLU A 558 39.54 17.38 49.26
CA GLU A 558 39.11 16.74 50.52
C GLU A 558 39.52 15.26 50.65
N GLU A 559 40.81 15.01 50.91
CA GLU A 559 41.23 13.77 51.58
C GLU A 559 41.06 13.92 53.10
N GLY A 560 40.09 13.19 53.67
CA GLY A 560 40.20 12.68 55.05
C GLY A 560 38.94 12.75 55.93
N ALA A 561 38.11 11.70 55.89
CA ALA A 561 37.64 10.96 57.07
C ALA A 561 36.56 9.91 56.73
N ALA A 562 36.64 8.76 57.41
CA ALA A 562 35.88 7.52 57.20
C ALA A 562 34.39 7.58 57.65
N PRO A 563 33.57 6.54 57.33
CA PRO A 563 32.13 6.66 57.15
C PRO A 563 31.29 6.34 58.41
N ALA A 564 30.09 6.90 58.50
CA ALA A 564 29.05 6.47 59.43
C ALA A 564 27.73 6.18 58.70
N HIS A 565 27.23 4.97 58.93
CA HIS A 565 25.93 4.44 58.53
C HIS A 565 24.75 5.33 58.98
N ARG A 566 23.79 5.58 58.08
CA ARG A 566 22.34 5.73 58.35
C ARG A 566 21.61 5.62 57.00
N GLU A 567 21.05 4.44 56.73
CA GLU A 567 19.61 4.12 56.86
C GLU A 567 18.76 4.63 55.69
N GLN A 568 18.06 3.65 55.14
CA GLN A 568 17.26 3.69 53.93
C GLN A 568 16.02 4.57 54.10
N ASP A 569 15.78 5.45 53.13
CA ASP A 569 14.43 5.75 52.68
C ASP A 569 14.45 5.87 51.16
N ARG A 570 14.04 4.78 50.48
CA ARG A 570 13.76 4.77 49.05
C ARG A 570 12.26 4.97 48.87
N GLU A 571 11.83 6.20 48.60
CA GLU A 571 10.56 6.41 47.91
C GLU A 571 10.68 5.93 46.45
N PRO A 572 9.72 5.14 45.92
CA PRO A 572 9.77 4.70 44.54
C PRO A 572 9.39 5.85 43.60
N ALA A 573 10.15 6.00 42.52
CA ALA A 573 9.85 6.90 41.41
C ALA A 573 8.45 6.60 40.85
N THR A 574 7.55 7.58 40.94
CA THR A 574 6.24 7.54 40.28
C THR A 574 6.44 7.51 38.76
N LYS A 575 6.14 6.36 38.14
CA LYS A 575 6.02 6.22 36.68
C LYS A 575 5.02 7.23 36.14
N LYS A 576 5.47 8.15 35.27
CA LYS A 576 4.57 9.06 34.55
C LYS A 576 3.91 8.31 33.40
N ARG A 577 2.67 7.84 33.60
CA ARG A 577 1.78 7.46 32.49
C ARG A 577 1.46 8.71 31.67
N LYS A 578 1.87 8.74 30.40
CA LYS A 578 1.28 9.65 29.42
C LYS A 578 0.06 8.97 28.84
N ILE A 579 -1.12 9.55 29.10
CA ILE A 579 -2.37 9.13 28.48
C ILE A 579 -2.35 9.65 27.03
N CYS A 580 -2.41 8.74 26.06
CA CYS A 580 -2.76 9.10 24.68
C CYS A 580 -4.17 9.70 24.69
N LEU A 581 -4.31 10.96 24.29
CA LEU A 581 -5.62 11.60 24.18
C LEU A 581 -6.37 11.01 22.98
N SER A 582 -7.50 10.37 23.28
CA SER A 582 -8.51 9.84 22.35
C SER A 582 -9.05 10.88 21.35
#